data_AF-F7MAV8-F1
#
_entry.id   AF-F7MAV8-F1
#
_cell.length_a   1.000
_cell.length_b   1.000
_cell.length_c   1.000
_cell.angle_alpha   90.00
_cell.angle_beta   90.00
_cell.angle_gamma   90.00
#
_symmetry.space_group_name_H-M   'P 1'
#
loop_
_entity.id
_entity.type
_entity.pdbx_description
1 polymer ?
#
loop_
_entity_poly.entity_id
_entity_poly.type
_entity_poly.pdbx_seq_one_letter_code
_entity_poly.pdbx_strand_id
1 'polypeptide(L)'
;MQLAKMYQQKRKEVKEHNESIENGSKTQRVSQNQIRKYILKGESDNPKLAELYKSSPQIKELLSVCQNFRDMINGNTYDKDIRKWIEKAKATRNMALTNFAYGIEKDWEAVQAAIDIPFSNGLLEGTVNKIKAVKRQMYNRAGSKLLRAKILYSQ
;
A
#
# COMPACT_ATOMS: atom_id res chain seq x y z
N MET A 1 -62.69 -11.55 6.46
CA MET A 1 -62.15 -10.17 6.54
C MET A 1 -61.01 -10.00 7.56
N GLN A 2 -61.01 -10.70 8.72
CA GLN A 2 -59.93 -10.61 9.73
C GLN A 2 -58.61 -11.30 9.33
N LEU A 3 -58.68 -12.47 8.70
CA LEU A 3 -57.50 -13.25 8.32
C LEU A 3 -56.57 -12.50 7.34
N ALA A 4 -57.18 -11.85 6.34
CA ALA A 4 -56.44 -11.04 5.36
C ALA A 4 -55.67 -9.88 6.02
N LYS A 5 -56.30 -9.17 6.98
CA LYS A 5 -55.65 -8.09 7.73
C LYS A 5 -54.48 -8.60 8.58
N MET A 6 -54.64 -9.76 9.22
CA MET A 6 -53.58 -10.41 10.00
C MET A 6 -52.37 -10.77 9.14
N TYR A 7 -52.58 -11.38 7.97
CA TYR A 7 -51.49 -11.71 7.05
C TYR A 7 -50.80 -10.47 6.48
N GLN A 8 -51.56 -9.39 6.23
CA GLN A 8 -51.00 -8.13 5.77
C GLN A 8 -50.09 -7.48 6.83
N GLN A 9 -50.50 -7.54 8.10
CA GLN A 9 -49.70 -7.07 9.24
C GLN A 9 -48.41 -7.88 9.39
N LYS A 10 -48.48 -9.22 9.38
CA LYS A 10 -47.30 -10.09 9.45
C LYS A 10 -46.32 -9.86 8.30
N ARG A 11 -46.82 -9.63 7.08
CA ARG A 11 -45.97 -9.29 5.93
C ARG A 11 -45.25 -7.95 6.12
N LYS A 12 -45.92 -6.98 6.74
CA LYS A 12 -45.32 -5.68 7.04
C LYS A 12 -44.22 -5.81 8.10
N GLU A 13 -44.46 -6.57 9.16
CA GLU A 13 -43.46 -6.87 10.21
C GLU A 13 -42.23 -7.60 9.65
N VAL A 14 -42.44 -8.61 8.80
CA VAL A 14 -41.33 -9.32 8.13
C VAL A 14 -40.55 -8.38 7.20
N LYS A 15 -41.23 -7.48 6.50
CA LYS A 15 -40.57 -6.50 5.63
C LYS A 15 -39.73 -5.51 6.45
N GLU A 16 -40.29 -4.94 7.52
CA GLU A 16 -39.58 -4.02 8.42
C GLU A 16 -38.37 -4.70 9.09
N HIS A 17 -38.51 -5.96 9.51
CA HIS A 17 -37.41 -6.76 10.05
C HIS A 17 -36.31 -6.99 9.02
N ASN A 18 -36.67 -7.39 7.79
CA ASN A 18 -35.70 -7.61 6.70
C ASN A 18 -34.99 -6.31 6.31
N GLU A 19 -35.71 -5.18 6.23
CA GLU A 19 -35.13 -3.85 5.98
C GLU A 19 -34.18 -3.43 7.12
N SER A 20 -34.49 -3.76 8.38
CA SER A 20 -33.61 -3.49 9.51
C SER A 20 -32.31 -4.31 9.47
N ILE A 21 -32.38 -5.57 9.02
CA ILE A 21 -31.20 -6.43 8.81
C ILE A 21 -30.36 -5.93 7.64
N GLU A 22 -30.99 -5.56 6.53
CA GLU A 22 -30.30 -5.03 5.34
C GLU A 22 -29.60 -3.69 5.66
N ASN A 23 -30.26 -2.82 6.43
CA ASN A 23 -29.69 -1.54 6.86
C ASN A 23 -28.62 -1.69 7.96
N GLY A 24 -28.77 -2.65 8.88
CA GLY A 24 -27.78 -2.96 9.92
C GLY A 24 -26.54 -3.72 9.41
N SER A 25 -26.67 -4.45 8.30
CA SER A 25 -25.61 -5.31 7.73
C SER A 25 -24.76 -4.63 6.65
N LYS A 26 -24.96 -3.33 6.38
CA LYS A 26 -23.98 -2.54 5.60
C LYS A 26 -22.74 -2.29 6.46
N THR A 27 -22.02 -3.35 6.77
CA THR A 27 -20.67 -3.30 7.32
C THR A 27 -19.87 -2.49 6.32
N GLN A 28 -19.61 -1.22 6.64
CA GLN A 28 -18.83 -0.34 5.78
C GLN A 28 -17.46 -1.00 5.59
N ARG A 29 -17.26 -1.62 4.42
CA ARG A 29 -16.05 -2.35 4.07
C ARG A 29 -14.97 -1.32 3.78
N VAL A 30 -13.83 -1.47 4.43
CA VAL A 30 -12.65 -0.68 4.11
C VAL A 30 -12.01 -1.31 2.87
N SER A 31 -11.88 -0.55 1.80
CA SER A 31 -11.19 -1.03 0.59
C SER A 31 -9.67 -1.15 0.84
N GLN A 32 -9.00 -2.04 0.12
CA GLN A 32 -7.54 -2.16 0.18
C GLN A 32 -6.84 -0.83 -0.15
N ASN A 33 -7.39 -0.05 -1.08
CA ASN A 33 -6.87 1.28 -1.42
C ASN A 33 -6.97 2.26 -0.24
N GLN A 34 -8.04 2.19 0.56
CA GLN A 34 -8.16 3.01 1.77
C GLN A 34 -7.13 2.59 2.83
N ILE A 35 -6.92 1.28 3.04
CA ILE A 35 -5.88 0.78 3.95
C ILE A 35 -4.50 1.23 3.49
N ARG A 36 -4.19 1.11 2.20
CA ARG A 36 -2.90 1.54 1.63
C ARG A 36 -2.67 3.03 1.78
N LYS A 37 -3.68 3.85 1.45
CA LYS A 37 -3.60 5.31 1.65
C LYS A 37 -3.38 5.64 3.13
N TYR A 38 -4.08 4.94 4.01
CA TYR A 38 -3.97 5.12 5.45
C TYR A 38 -2.57 4.76 5.97
N ILE A 39 -1.97 3.65 5.54
CA ILE A 39 -0.59 3.30 5.91
C ILE A 39 0.41 4.35 5.41
N LEU A 40 0.22 4.86 4.19
CA LEU A 40 1.17 5.78 3.56
C LEU A 40 1.03 7.22 4.04
N LYS A 41 -0.19 7.69 4.34
CA LYS A 41 -0.46 9.07 4.75
C LYS A 41 -0.67 9.21 6.25
N GLY A 42 -1.02 8.13 6.96
CA GLY A 42 -1.48 8.11 8.35
C GLY A 42 -2.88 8.67 8.58
N GLU A 43 -3.53 9.18 7.52
CA GLU A 43 -4.86 9.78 7.59
C GLU A 43 -5.85 8.97 6.75
N SER A 44 -7.08 8.88 7.23
CA SER A 44 -8.18 8.25 6.50
C SER A 44 -9.50 8.94 6.79
N ASP A 45 -10.29 9.14 5.75
CA ASP A 45 -11.68 9.60 5.85
C ASP A 45 -12.63 8.51 6.37
N ASN A 46 -12.13 7.28 6.57
CA ASN A 46 -12.95 6.17 7.05
C ASN A 46 -13.01 6.16 8.59
N PRO A 47 -14.21 6.27 9.18
CA PRO A 47 -14.38 6.35 10.62
C PRO A 47 -13.83 5.12 11.36
N LYS A 48 -13.88 3.91 10.76
CA LYS A 48 -13.33 2.69 11.37
C LYS A 48 -11.81 2.72 11.46
N LEU A 49 -11.13 3.27 10.46
CA LEU A 49 -9.67 3.41 10.49
C LEU A 49 -9.25 4.47 11.52
N ALA A 50 -10.01 5.56 11.63
CA ALA A 50 -9.80 6.56 12.66
C ALA A 50 -10.05 6.00 14.08
N GLU A 51 -11.05 5.14 14.24
CA GLU A 51 -11.30 4.43 15.50
C GLU A 51 -10.15 3.47 15.85
N LEU A 52 -9.69 2.65 14.90
CA LEU A 52 -8.55 1.76 15.09
C LEU A 52 -7.28 2.50 15.49
N TYR A 53 -7.06 3.70 14.95
CA TYR A 53 -5.95 4.57 15.35
C TYR A 53 -6.01 4.95 16.83
N LYS A 54 -7.21 5.27 17.33
CA LYS A 54 -7.43 5.71 18.72
C LYS A 54 -7.37 4.53 19.68
N SER A 55 -7.91 3.39 19.27
CA SER A 55 -8.09 2.22 20.14
C SER A 55 -6.83 1.34 20.24
N SER A 56 -5.90 1.42 19.28
CA SER A 56 -4.71 0.55 19.27
C SER A 56 -3.39 1.33 19.22
N PRO A 57 -2.63 1.35 20.33
CA PRO A 57 -1.28 1.93 20.36
C PRO A 57 -0.32 1.28 19.36
N GLN A 58 -0.50 0.00 19.08
CA GLN A 58 0.34 -0.78 18.15
C GLN A 58 0.17 -0.29 16.70
N ILE A 59 -1.07 0.05 16.30
CA ILE A 59 -1.35 0.60 14.97
C ILE A 59 -0.72 1.99 14.85
N LYS A 60 -0.84 2.81 15.88
CA LYS A 60 -0.23 4.14 15.91
C LYS A 60 1.29 4.07 15.76
N GLU A 61 1.94 3.18 16.49
CA GLU A 61 3.39 2.95 16.39
C GLU A 61 3.77 2.51 14.97
N LEU A 62 3.08 1.50 14.42
CA LEU A 62 3.33 1.00 13.07
C LEU A 62 3.22 2.10 12.00
N LEU A 63 2.15 2.89 12.05
CA LEU A 63 1.95 3.99 11.10
C LEU A 63 3.05 5.04 11.22
N SER A 64 3.47 5.36 12.46
CA SER A 64 4.56 6.30 12.68
C SER A 64 5.88 5.84 12.06
N VAL A 65 6.17 4.54 12.10
CA VAL A 65 7.39 3.96 11.49
C VAL A 65 7.29 4.02 9.96
N CYS A 66 6.14 3.68 9.39
CA CYS A 66 5.90 3.76 7.94
C CYS A 66 5.98 5.20 7.40
N GLN A 67 5.36 6.15 8.09
CA GLN A 67 5.39 7.57 7.72
C GLN A 67 6.82 8.13 7.80
N ASN A 68 7.53 7.85 8.90
CA ASN A 68 8.90 8.32 9.06
C ASN A 68 9.81 7.82 7.93
N PHE A 69 9.73 6.53 7.56
CA PHE A 69 10.46 5.99 6.41
C PHE A 69 10.13 6.74 5.11
N ARG A 70 8.85 6.97 4.87
CA ARG A 70 8.37 7.66 3.69
C ARG A 70 8.89 9.09 3.63
N ASP A 71 8.91 9.80 4.76
CA ASP A 71 9.40 11.16 4.84
C ASP A 71 10.91 11.23 4.63
N MET A 72 11.67 10.25 5.11
CA MET A 72 13.10 10.10 4.81
C MET A 72 13.35 9.96 3.31
N ILE A 73 12.66 9.04 2.64
CA ILE A 73 12.84 8.78 1.21
C ILE A 73 12.39 9.97 0.35
N ASN A 74 11.35 10.71 0.75
CA ASN A 74 10.88 11.88 0.02
C ASN A 74 11.65 13.17 0.34
N GLY A 75 12.61 13.12 1.27
CA GLY A 75 13.35 14.32 1.70
C GLY A 75 12.53 15.31 2.52
N ASN A 76 11.41 14.87 3.13
CA ASN A 76 10.51 15.70 3.93
C ASN A 76 10.93 15.80 5.41
N THR A 77 12.02 15.15 5.80
CA THR A 77 12.52 15.12 7.19
C THR A 77 13.96 15.59 7.28
N TYR A 78 14.30 16.19 8.43
CA TYR A 78 15.67 16.55 8.79
C TYR A 78 16.46 15.36 9.32
N ASP A 79 15.79 14.38 9.93
CA ASP A 79 16.44 13.15 10.40
C ASP A 79 16.53 12.14 9.25
N LYS A 80 17.72 12.06 8.65
CA LYS A 80 18.02 11.21 7.49
C LYS A 80 18.75 9.92 7.84
N ASP A 81 18.92 9.63 9.13
CA ASP A 81 19.70 8.47 9.58
C ASP A 81 18.88 7.18 9.45
N ILE A 82 19.07 6.46 8.34
CA ILE A 82 18.33 5.22 8.07
C ILE A 82 18.60 4.13 9.10
N ARG A 83 19.76 4.16 9.77
CA ARG A 83 20.10 3.15 10.78
C ARG A 83 19.23 3.28 12.01
N LYS A 84 18.97 4.50 12.48
CA LYS A 84 18.02 4.74 13.57
C LYS A 84 16.64 4.22 13.23
N TRP A 85 16.20 4.45 11.99
CA TRP A 85 14.93 3.94 11.52
C TRP A 85 14.89 2.40 11.47
N ILE A 86 15.95 1.75 10.98
CA ILE A 86 16.08 0.29 10.94
C ILE A 86 15.94 -0.32 12.35
N GLU A 87 16.65 0.23 13.34
CA GLU A 87 16.59 -0.27 14.72
C GLU A 87 15.18 -0.14 15.31
N LYS A 88 14.51 0.99 15.06
CA LYS A 88 13.11 1.19 15.47
C LYS A 88 12.16 0.22 14.78
N ALA A 89 12.35 -0.01 13.49
CA ALA A 89 11.53 -0.92 12.69
C ALA A 89 11.72 -2.39 13.12
N LYS A 90 12.94 -2.80 13.47
CA LYS A 90 13.24 -4.13 14.02
C LYS A 90 12.61 -4.37 15.39
N ALA A 91 12.58 -3.34 16.24
CA ALA A 91 11.98 -3.42 17.58
C ALA A 91 10.44 -3.54 17.56
N THR A 92 9.80 -3.32 16.40
CA THR A 92 8.34 -3.40 16.28
C THR A 92 7.85 -4.85 16.36
N ARG A 93 6.67 -5.09 16.93
CA ARG A 93 6.04 -6.43 17.01
C ARG A 93 5.52 -6.98 15.67
N ASN A 94 5.67 -6.24 14.58
CA ASN A 94 5.15 -6.58 13.27
C ASN A 94 6.24 -7.26 12.42
N MET A 95 6.12 -8.58 12.23
CA MET A 95 7.09 -9.36 11.46
C MET A 95 7.30 -8.86 10.03
N ALA A 96 6.28 -8.31 9.37
CA ALA A 96 6.44 -7.78 8.02
C ALA A 96 7.35 -6.55 8.01
N LEU A 97 7.20 -5.65 8.99
CA LEU A 97 8.06 -4.48 9.14
C LEU A 97 9.47 -4.86 9.58
N THR A 98 9.60 -5.81 10.50
CA THR A 98 10.89 -6.34 10.97
C THR A 98 11.66 -6.97 9.80
N ASN A 99 11.02 -7.84 9.00
CA ASN A 99 11.64 -8.46 7.83
C ASN A 99 12.02 -7.43 6.76
N PHE A 100 11.19 -6.41 6.57
CA PHE A 100 11.51 -5.31 5.67
C PHE A 100 12.74 -4.54 6.16
N ALA A 101 12.85 -4.26 7.46
CA ALA A 101 14.02 -3.61 8.06
C ALA A 101 15.31 -4.42 7.87
N TYR A 102 15.27 -5.74 8.04
CA TYR A 102 16.41 -6.61 7.73
C TYR A 102 16.79 -6.61 6.25
N GLY A 103 15.83 -6.45 5.34
CA GLY A 103 16.10 -6.28 3.92
C GLY A 103 16.84 -4.97 3.65
N ILE A 104 16.32 -3.86 4.19
CA ILE A 104 16.92 -2.52 4.06
C ILE A 104 18.32 -2.48 4.68
N GLU A 105 18.54 -3.15 5.80
CA GLU A 105 19.85 -3.22 6.45
C GLU A 105 20.93 -3.83 5.56
N LYS A 106 20.61 -4.87 4.77
CA LYS A 106 21.57 -5.49 3.85
C LYS A 106 22.03 -4.51 2.76
N ASP A 107 21.15 -3.62 2.34
CA ASP A 107 21.38 -2.64 1.26
C ASP A 107 21.48 -1.20 1.81
N TRP A 108 21.86 -1.03 3.09
CA TRP A 108 21.72 0.25 3.79
C TRP A 108 22.49 1.39 3.11
N GLU A 109 23.67 1.12 2.54
CA GLU A 109 24.48 2.12 1.81
C GLU A 109 23.73 2.67 0.60
N ALA A 110 23.10 1.78 -0.18
CA ALA A 110 22.32 2.16 -1.34
C ALA A 110 21.07 2.95 -0.97
N VAL A 111 20.41 2.57 0.12
CA VAL A 111 19.22 3.28 0.63
C VAL A 111 19.59 4.65 1.20
N GLN A 112 20.70 4.75 1.93
CA GLN A 112 21.21 6.04 2.43
C GLN A 112 21.57 6.96 1.27
N ALA A 113 22.27 6.45 0.25
CA ALA A 113 22.58 7.20 -0.96
C ALA A 113 21.31 7.71 -1.68
N ALA A 114 20.23 6.91 -1.70
CA ALA A 114 18.95 7.32 -2.26
C ALA A 114 18.25 8.44 -1.46
N ILE A 115 18.55 8.58 -0.16
CA ILE A 115 18.05 9.67 0.70
C ILE A 115 18.91 10.94 0.55
N ASP A 116 20.22 10.77 0.39
CA ASP A 116 21.17 11.88 0.38
C ASP A 116 21.30 12.56 -1.00
N ILE A 117 21.07 11.80 -2.07
CA ILE A 117 21.37 12.23 -3.45
C ILE A 117 20.05 12.35 -4.24
N PRO A 118 19.85 13.43 -5.03
CA PRO A 118 18.64 13.61 -5.82
C PRO A 118 18.57 12.72 -7.08
N PHE A 119 19.58 11.89 -7.33
CA PHE A 119 19.66 11.04 -8.50
C PHE A 119 18.95 9.71 -8.24
N SER A 120 18.05 9.33 -9.14
CA SER A 120 17.39 8.03 -9.12
C SER A 120 17.82 7.19 -10.32
N ASN A 121 17.84 5.87 -10.14
CA ASN A 121 18.02 4.92 -11.23
C ASN A 121 16.79 4.81 -12.16
N GLY A 122 15.74 5.62 -11.95
CA GLY A 122 14.47 5.51 -12.66
C GLY A 122 14.59 5.65 -14.18
N LEU A 123 15.46 6.55 -14.67
CA LEU A 123 15.69 6.71 -16.12
C LEU A 123 16.37 5.47 -16.72
N LEU A 124 17.36 4.93 -16.02
CA LEU A 124 18.08 3.73 -16.43
C LEU A 124 17.15 2.51 -16.40
N GLU A 125 16.37 2.35 -15.34
CA GLU A 125 15.36 1.30 -15.22
C GLU A 125 14.30 1.40 -16.31
N GLY A 126 13.84 2.60 -16.65
CA GLY A 126 12.93 2.84 -17.76
C GLY A 126 13.51 2.37 -19.08
N THR A 127 14.78 2.68 -19.35
CA THR A 127 15.50 2.21 -20.54
C THR A 127 15.62 0.69 -20.55
N VAL A 128 16.06 0.08 -19.44
CA VAL A 128 16.14 -1.38 -19.30
C VAL A 128 14.78 -2.05 -19.51
N ASN A 129 13.70 -1.45 -19.00
CA ASN A 129 12.34 -1.96 -19.18
C ASN A 129 11.88 -1.89 -20.64
N LYS A 130 12.20 -0.81 -21.36
CA LYS A 130 11.95 -0.71 -22.82
C LYS A 130 12.70 -1.82 -23.57
N ILE A 131 13.98 -2.04 -23.26
CA ILE A 131 14.79 -3.10 -23.87
C ILE A 131 14.17 -4.47 -23.59
N LYS A 132 13.78 -4.74 -22.33
CA LYS A 132 13.12 -5.98 -21.93
C LYS A 132 11.79 -6.16 -22.66
N ALA A 133 11.01 -5.10 -22.87
CA ALA A 133 9.75 -5.16 -23.61
C ALA A 133 9.97 -5.58 -25.07
N VAL A 134 10.93 -4.96 -25.76
CA VAL A 134 11.31 -5.34 -27.14
C VAL A 134 11.78 -6.80 -27.19
N LYS A 135 12.59 -7.24 -26.22
CA LYS A 135 13.05 -8.63 -26.11
C LYS A 135 11.88 -9.60 -25.92
N ARG A 136 10.90 -9.27 -25.07
CA ARG A 136 9.68 -10.08 -24.85
C ARG A 136 8.78 -10.15 -26.08
N GLN A 137 8.62 -9.05 -26.82
CA GLN A 137 7.91 -9.05 -28.12
C GLN A 137 8.57 -9.99 -29.15
N MET A 138 9.84 -10.32 -28.96
CA MET A 138 10.61 -11.25 -29.80
C MET A 138 10.78 -12.62 -29.14
N TYR A 139 9.86 -13.00 -28.26
CA TYR A 139 9.86 -14.29 -27.56
C TYR A 139 11.16 -14.57 -26.80
N ASN A 140 11.83 -13.50 -26.35
CA ASN A 140 13.14 -13.53 -25.70
C ASN A 140 14.30 -14.10 -26.54
N ARG A 141 14.09 -14.31 -27.85
CA ARG A 141 15.10 -14.88 -28.77
C ARG A 141 16.07 -13.85 -29.33
N ALA A 142 15.83 -12.57 -29.09
CA ALA A 142 16.70 -11.50 -29.56
C ALA A 142 18.00 -11.42 -28.73
N GLY A 143 19.14 -11.65 -29.40
CA GLY A 143 20.48 -11.38 -28.85
C GLY A 143 20.83 -9.89 -28.84
N SER A 144 21.97 -9.54 -28.25
CA SER A 144 22.39 -8.13 -28.06
C SER A 144 22.47 -7.33 -29.36
N LYS A 145 23.04 -7.90 -30.43
CA LYS A 145 23.13 -7.26 -31.75
C LYS A 145 21.75 -6.91 -32.32
N LEU A 146 20.81 -7.84 -32.25
CA LEU A 146 19.45 -7.67 -32.78
C LEU A 146 18.62 -6.68 -31.94
N LEU A 147 18.77 -6.71 -30.61
CA LEU A 147 18.16 -5.72 -29.73
C LEU A 147 18.68 -4.32 -30.03
N ARG A 148 20.01 -4.16 -30.18
CA ARG A 148 20.62 -2.87 -30.53
C ARG A 148 20.09 -2.35 -31.85
N ALA A 149 20.05 -3.18 -32.89
CA ALA A 149 19.49 -2.80 -34.18
C ALA A 149 18.04 -2.34 -34.03
N LYS A 150 17.19 -3.13 -33.36
CA LYS A 150 15.77 -2.79 -33.20
C LYS A 150 15.55 -1.49 -32.43
N ILE A 151 16.34 -1.22 -31.39
CA ILE A 151 16.21 0.01 -30.59
C ILE A 151 16.68 1.24 -31.38
N LEU A 152 17.79 1.13 -32.12
CA LEU A 152 18.35 2.26 -32.88
C LEU A 152 17.54 2.56 -34.16
N TYR A 153 16.94 1.54 -34.78
CA TYR A 153 16.25 1.67 -36.07
C TYR A 153 14.71 1.63 -35.98
N SER A 154 14.09 1.41 -34.81
CA SER A 154 12.61 1.43 -34.69
C SER A 154 12.04 2.82 -34.34
N GLN A 155 12.56 3.90 -34.96
CA GLN A 155 11.88 5.19 -34.93
C GLN A 155 10.66 5.19 -35.85
#